data_AF-A0A7C0WBE6-F1
#
_entry.id   AF-A0A7C0WBE6-F1
#
_cell.length_a   1.000
_cell.length_b   1.000
_cell.length_c   1.000
_cell.angle_alpha   90.00
_cell.angle_beta   90.00
_cell.angle_gamma   90.00
#
_symmetry.space_group_name_H-M   'P 1'
#
loop_
_entity.id
_entity.type
_entity.pdbx_description
1 polymer ?
#
loop_
_entity_poly.entity_id
_entity_poly.type
_entity_poly.pdbx_seq_one_letter_code
_entity_poly.pdbx_strand_id
1 'polypeptide(L)'
;MRNPMDFQQIQDSLKAIYEKENARIVFWYDADKEFYDILPSLELDDIKLIRMDRIGSLELKIKLEIEDTIGRYLLYSPNPEPNSNDDWLLDIRLYSKTFFADNASIVLNELKLSNQSVRPHLRNRIMFFRSQDRIQRLKKWISSDDRESEIDLKMLAVLTRAPHPDFFSILMKLFGSFCDNNAFQPLKTSKPWKDIEKLNLKKSFWDLVVTTFGYADASPTLTDLIIRLLVTDMANTIKGDLPTGIAHFRIPDRVQGLNATVFLSQWRNTVGLFQSYNYISKYFARKLNIQDLILSFDKDSLLDVMTFEEIERFIISKSRDKIVANNHEAFESINEIISRRLDGYWASDITIYKEKENFYQATYITLKIAIQLFELRKEYDAGFSYP
;
A
#
# COMPACT_ATOMS: atom_id res chain seq x y z
N MET A 1 -18.78 10.01 23.88
CA MET A 1 -17.96 10.19 25.10
C MET A 1 -16.53 10.39 24.66
N ARG A 2 -16.01 11.61 24.80
CA ARG A 2 -14.59 11.92 24.51
C ARG A 2 -13.72 11.25 25.57
N ASN A 3 -12.50 10.86 25.20
CA ASN A 3 -11.63 10.07 26.05
C ASN A 3 -11.09 10.96 27.19
N PRO A 4 -11.18 10.55 28.47
CA PRO A 4 -10.62 11.32 29.59
C PRO A 4 -9.09 11.55 29.48
N MET A 5 -8.38 10.77 28.64
CA MET A 5 -6.97 11.00 28.33
C MET A 5 -6.68 12.30 27.57
N ASP A 6 -7.59 12.76 26.69
CA ASP A 6 -7.34 13.96 25.87
C ASP A 6 -7.34 15.24 26.72
N PHE A 7 -8.18 15.26 27.76
CA PHE A 7 -8.30 16.41 28.68
C PHE A 7 -7.05 16.59 29.55
N GLN A 8 -6.55 15.50 30.14
CA GLN A 8 -5.34 15.54 30.97
C GLN A 8 -4.11 15.95 30.15
N GLN A 9 -3.97 15.44 28.92
CA GLN A 9 -2.87 15.81 28.03
C GLN A 9 -2.86 17.29 27.66
N ILE A 10 -4.04 17.90 27.47
CA ILE A 10 -4.15 19.33 27.19
C ILE A 10 -3.73 20.15 28.40
N GLN A 11 -4.20 19.78 29.59
CA GLN A 11 -3.81 20.46 30.82
C GLN A 11 -2.31 20.35 31.07
N ASP A 12 -1.72 19.17 30.88
CA ASP A 12 -0.28 18.94 31.01
C ASP A 12 0.54 19.71 29.97
N SER A 13 0.05 19.78 28.72
CA SER A 13 0.70 20.53 27.64
C SER A 13 0.65 22.04 27.88
N LEU A 14 -0.49 22.56 28.34
CA LEU A 14 -0.62 23.96 28.72
C LEU A 14 0.32 24.28 29.88
N LYS A 15 0.32 23.49 30.96
CA LYS A 15 1.25 23.64 32.10
C LYS A 15 2.71 23.66 31.64
N ALA A 16 3.09 22.75 30.74
CA ALA A 16 4.44 22.71 30.20
C ALA A 16 4.83 23.99 29.45
N ILE A 17 3.93 24.63 28.71
CA ILE A 17 4.20 25.91 28.02
C ILE A 17 4.45 27.03 29.04
N TYR A 18 3.61 27.14 30.07
CA TYR A 18 3.78 28.16 31.11
C TYR A 18 5.02 27.94 31.97
N GLU A 19 5.35 26.69 32.31
CA GLU A 19 6.47 26.35 33.20
C GLU A 19 7.82 26.29 32.47
N LYS A 20 7.90 25.61 31.33
CA LYS A 20 9.17 25.40 30.61
C LYS A 20 9.54 26.55 29.70
N GLU A 21 8.56 27.16 29.04
CA GLU A 21 8.80 28.26 28.10
C GLU A 21 8.62 29.64 28.76
N ASN A 22 8.27 29.67 30.05
CA ASN A 22 7.97 30.87 30.83
C ASN A 22 7.00 31.82 30.10
N ALA A 23 6.05 31.26 29.34
CA ALA A 23 5.11 32.03 28.55
C ALA A 23 4.16 32.80 29.48
N ARG A 24 4.00 34.10 29.28
CA ARG A 24 3.01 34.89 30.02
C ARG A 24 1.62 34.75 29.41
N ILE A 25 1.53 34.84 28.08
CA ILE A 25 0.28 34.83 27.32
C ILE A 25 0.33 33.66 26.34
N VAL A 26 -0.74 32.87 26.35
CA VAL A 26 -0.92 31.75 25.41
C VAL A 26 -2.24 31.92 24.66
N PHE A 27 -2.18 31.96 23.34
CA PHE A 27 -3.34 31.96 22.46
C PHE A 27 -3.79 30.54 22.15
N TRP A 28 -5.07 30.25 22.28
CA TRP A 28 -5.67 28.97 21.92
C TRP A 28 -6.80 29.18 20.92
N TYR A 29 -6.55 28.83 19.66
CA TYR A 29 -7.55 28.83 18.59
C TYR A 29 -8.14 27.42 18.41
N ASP A 30 -9.45 27.30 18.64
CA ASP A 30 -10.23 26.06 18.52
C ASP A 30 -11.34 26.27 17.48
N ALA A 31 -10.94 26.32 16.21
CA ALA A 31 -11.83 26.59 15.08
C ALA A 31 -12.95 25.54 14.94
N ASP A 32 -12.66 24.29 15.31
CA ASP A 32 -13.59 23.17 15.24
C ASP A 32 -14.47 23.07 16.50
N LYS A 33 -14.27 23.98 17.47
CA LYS A 33 -14.97 24.03 18.77
C LYS A 33 -14.92 22.69 19.51
N GLU A 34 -13.82 21.96 19.34
CA GLU A 34 -13.64 20.63 19.90
C GLU A 34 -13.49 20.68 21.43
N PHE A 35 -13.12 21.82 21.99
CA PHE A 35 -12.83 21.99 23.41
C PHE A 35 -13.75 22.99 24.10
N TYR A 36 -14.74 23.49 23.37
CA TYR A 36 -15.69 24.49 23.83
C TYR A 36 -16.41 24.10 25.13
N ASP A 37 -16.89 22.85 25.20
CA ASP A 37 -17.70 22.36 26.32
C ASP A 37 -16.88 21.99 27.56
N ILE A 38 -15.57 21.74 27.40
CA ILE A 38 -14.69 21.28 28.49
C ILE A 38 -13.84 22.41 29.08
N LEU A 39 -13.83 23.58 28.45
CA LEU A 39 -13.19 24.79 28.95
C LEU A 39 -13.52 25.14 30.40
N PRO A 40 -14.80 25.08 30.85
CA PRO A 40 -15.13 25.39 32.24
C PRO A 40 -14.53 24.41 33.25
N SER A 41 -14.15 23.22 32.81
CA SER A 41 -13.57 22.17 33.65
C SER A 41 -12.05 22.27 33.75
N LEU A 42 -11.38 23.12 32.97
CA LEU A 42 -9.94 23.31 33.03
C LEU A 42 -9.52 24.01 34.32
N GLU A 43 -8.86 23.27 35.20
CA GLU A 43 -8.21 23.82 36.39
C GLU A 43 -6.76 24.17 36.04
N LEU A 44 -6.49 25.47 35.88
CA LEU A 44 -5.16 25.99 35.64
C LEU A 44 -4.77 26.92 36.81
N ASP A 45 -3.82 26.47 37.63
CA ASP A 45 -3.33 27.23 38.76
C ASP A 45 -2.61 28.50 38.26
N ASP A 46 -2.90 29.65 38.87
CA ASP A 46 -2.32 30.97 38.57
C ASP A 46 -2.46 31.47 37.11
N ILE A 47 -3.37 30.88 36.31
CA ILE A 47 -3.61 31.28 34.91
C ILE A 47 -5.06 31.76 34.75
N LYS A 48 -5.22 32.98 34.24
CA LYS A 48 -6.55 33.56 33.95
C LYS A 48 -7.00 33.18 32.55
N LEU A 49 -8.08 32.41 32.45
CA LEU A 49 -8.73 32.08 31.18
C LEU A 49 -9.61 33.26 30.71
N ILE A 50 -9.38 33.73 29.48
CA ILE A 50 -10.21 34.75 28.82
C ILE A 50 -10.78 34.19 27.51
N ARG A 51 -12.09 34.34 27.34
CA ARG A 51 -12.83 34.03 26.11
C ARG A 51 -12.80 35.25 25.19
N MET A 52 -12.03 35.17 24.11
CA MET A 52 -11.85 36.24 23.13
C MET A 52 -13.12 36.58 22.35
N ASP A 53 -14.06 35.63 22.26
CA ASP A 53 -15.39 35.84 21.65
C ASP A 53 -16.37 36.62 22.56
N ARG A 54 -16.00 36.87 23.83
CA ARG A 54 -16.84 37.54 24.82
C ARG A 54 -16.33 38.91 25.25
N ILE A 55 -15.15 39.31 24.77
CA ILE A 55 -14.50 40.58 25.10
C ILE A 55 -14.03 41.25 23.80
N GLY A 56 -14.11 42.58 23.73
CA GLY A 56 -13.61 43.32 22.57
C GLY A 56 -12.08 43.25 22.47
N SER A 57 -11.54 43.14 21.26
CA SER A 57 -10.07 43.02 21.06
C SER A 57 -9.30 44.22 21.61
N LEU A 58 -9.83 45.44 21.50
CA LEU A 58 -9.20 46.64 22.08
C LEU A 58 -9.18 46.62 23.61
N GLU A 59 -10.30 46.23 24.23
CA GLU A 59 -10.41 46.08 25.68
C GLU A 59 -9.40 45.05 26.19
N LEU A 60 -9.30 43.90 25.49
CA LEU A 60 -8.32 42.87 25.81
C LEU A 60 -6.88 43.38 25.67
N LYS A 61 -6.59 44.15 24.62
CA LYS A 61 -5.27 44.74 24.39
C LYS A 61 -4.86 45.69 25.50
N ILE A 62 -5.76 46.58 25.92
CA ILE A 62 -5.54 47.50 27.05
C ILE A 62 -5.25 46.72 28.33
N LYS A 63 -6.06 45.70 28.62
CA LYS A 63 -5.88 44.87 29.81
C LYS A 63 -4.52 44.18 29.86
N LEU A 64 -4.08 43.60 28.75
CA LEU A 64 -2.83 42.83 28.67
C LEU A 64 -1.58 43.71 28.61
N GLU A 65 -1.64 44.89 28.00
CA GLU A 65 -0.46 45.75 27.82
C GLU A 65 -0.33 46.86 28.88
N ILE A 66 -1.44 47.28 29.49
CA ILE A 66 -1.47 48.45 30.38
C ILE A 66 -1.89 48.06 31.80
N GLU A 67 -3.00 47.35 31.96
CA GLU A 67 -3.59 47.13 33.30
C GLU A 67 -2.91 46.00 34.09
N ASP A 68 -2.64 44.87 33.44
CA ASP A 68 -2.05 43.69 34.10
C ASP A 68 -0.91 43.12 33.25
N THR A 69 0.28 43.70 33.41
CA THR A 69 1.51 43.35 32.68
C THR A 69 2.25 42.14 33.22
N ILE A 70 1.80 41.57 34.35
CA ILE A 70 2.50 40.48 35.07
C ILE A 70 1.68 39.18 35.03
N GLY A 71 0.35 39.27 35.08
CA GLY A 71 -0.54 38.12 35.11
C GLY A 71 -0.35 37.18 33.91
N ARG A 72 -0.55 35.88 34.17
CA ARG A 72 -0.54 34.83 33.14
C ARG A 72 -1.94 34.62 32.58
N TYR A 73 -2.04 34.52 31.26
CA TYR A 73 -3.32 34.48 30.54
C TYR A 73 -3.37 33.35 29.52
N LEU A 74 -4.52 32.67 29.48
CA LEU A 74 -4.91 31.76 28.40
C LEU A 74 -6.04 32.43 27.62
N LEU A 75 -5.77 32.81 26.38
CA LEU A 75 -6.71 33.49 25.50
C LEU A 75 -7.34 32.48 24.54
N TYR A 76 -8.58 32.08 24.81
CA TYR A 76 -9.30 31.10 23.98
C TYR A 76 -10.19 31.78 22.95
N SER A 77 -10.13 31.31 21.70
CA SER A 77 -11.02 31.70 20.61
C SER A 77 -11.68 30.46 19.99
N PRO A 78 -13.02 30.41 19.86
CA PRO A 78 -13.74 29.35 19.16
C PRO A 78 -13.71 29.51 17.61
N ASN A 79 -12.93 30.46 17.10
CA ASN A 79 -12.77 30.78 15.69
C ASN A 79 -11.31 30.52 15.27
N PRO A 80 -11.04 30.33 13.97
CA PRO A 80 -9.67 30.23 13.48
C PRO A 80 -8.86 31.49 13.78
N GLU A 81 -7.54 31.35 13.70
CA GLU A 81 -6.62 32.48 13.80
C GLU A 81 -6.95 33.53 12.72
N PRO A 82 -7.08 34.83 13.08
CA PRO A 82 -7.38 35.89 12.12
C PRO A 82 -6.21 36.17 11.19
N ASN A 83 -6.50 36.67 9.98
CA ASN A 83 -5.47 37.17 9.08
C ASN A 83 -4.75 38.38 9.70
N SER A 84 -3.46 38.53 9.40
CA SER A 84 -2.62 39.58 10.00
C SER A 84 -3.17 41.00 9.84
N ASN A 85 -3.86 41.30 8.73
CA ASN A 85 -4.45 42.63 8.49
C ASN A 85 -5.68 42.92 9.35
N ASP A 86 -6.37 41.88 9.81
CA ASP A 86 -7.62 41.99 10.58
C ASP A 86 -7.39 41.76 12.09
N ASP A 87 -6.13 41.61 12.48
CA ASP A 87 -5.72 41.08 13.76
C ASP A 87 -5.21 42.16 14.71
N TRP A 88 -6.11 42.65 15.55
CA TRP A 88 -5.84 43.69 16.55
C TRP A 88 -4.87 43.28 17.65
N LEU A 89 -4.63 41.98 17.82
CA LEU A 89 -3.75 41.41 18.85
C LEU A 89 -2.49 40.80 18.24
N LEU A 90 -2.19 41.09 16.97
CA LEU A 90 -1.04 40.54 16.26
C LEU A 90 0.27 40.84 16.97
N ASP A 91 0.44 42.08 17.42
CA ASP A 91 1.62 42.53 18.17
C ASP A 91 1.82 41.71 19.45
N ILE A 92 0.73 41.43 20.18
CA ILE A 92 0.75 40.57 21.35
C ILE A 92 1.08 39.12 20.98
N ARG A 93 0.46 38.59 19.91
CA ARG A 93 0.67 37.21 19.47
C ARG A 93 2.12 36.94 19.07
N LEU A 94 2.78 37.90 18.42
CA LEU A 94 4.16 37.73 17.93
C LEU A 94 5.18 37.47 19.04
N TYR A 95 4.99 38.02 20.24
CA TYR A 95 5.86 37.73 21.39
C TYR A 95 5.29 36.65 22.33
N SER A 96 4.02 36.26 22.14
CA SER A 96 3.32 35.25 22.93
C SER A 96 3.50 33.84 22.37
N LYS A 97 2.95 32.84 23.06
CA LYS A 97 2.88 31.47 22.55
C LYS A 97 1.50 31.19 21.98
N THR A 98 1.46 30.36 20.94
CA THR A 98 0.19 29.87 20.39
C THR A 98 0.10 28.39 20.66
N PHE A 99 -0.88 28.02 21.48
CA PHE A 99 -1.28 26.66 21.74
C PHE A 99 -2.33 26.23 20.73
N PHE A 100 -1.96 25.26 19.91
CA PHE A 100 -2.89 24.62 19.00
C PHE A 100 -3.35 23.31 19.62
N ALA A 101 -4.54 23.31 20.22
CA ALA A 101 -5.28 22.09 20.49
C ALA A 101 -6.28 21.89 19.35
N ASP A 102 -5.76 21.67 18.14
CA ASP A 102 -6.50 20.88 17.17
C ASP A 102 -5.96 19.45 17.23
N ASN A 103 -6.82 18.47 16.99
CA ASN A 103 -6.42 17.06 16.97
C ASN A 103 -5.22 16.81 16.05
N ALA A 104 -5.04 17.61 14.99
CA ALA A 104 -3.90 17.53 14.09
C ALA A 104 -2.56 17.89 14.77
N SER A 105 -2.51 18.93 15.61
CA SER A 105 -1.34 19.32 16.40
C SER A 105 -1.02 18.33 17.51
N ILE A 106 -2.04 17.77 18.17
CA ILE A 106 -1.85 16.69 19.14
C ILE A 106 -1.20 15.50 18.45
N VAL A 107 -1.76 15.04 17.33
CA VAL A 107 -1.22 13.94 16.53
C VAL A 107 0.18 14.26 16.02
N LEU A 108 0.44 15.47 15.54
CA LEU A 108 1.77 15.90 15.06
C LEU A 108 2.83 15.73 16.15
N ASN A 109 2.54 16.23 17.35
CA ASN A 109 3.42 16.11 18.51
C ASN A 109 3.55 14.65 18.96
N GLU A 110 2.44 13.89 18.97
CA GLU A 110 2.42 12.49 19.37
C GLU A 110 3.25 11.60 18.43
N LEU A 111 3.25 11.93 17.14
CA LEU A 111 4.04 11.28 16.08
C LEU A 111 5.47 11.82 16.00
N LYS A 112 5.81 12.88 16.76
CA LYS A 112 7.13 13.53 16.78
C LYS A 112 7.60 14.02 15.40
N LEU A 113 6.66 14.51 14.60
CA LEU A 113 6.98 15.10 13.29
C LEU A 113 7.61 16.48 13.47
N SER A 114 8.76 16.71 12.86
CA SER A 114 9.50 17.98 12.96
C SER A 114 8.89 19.07 12.06
N ASN A 115 8.31 18.65 10.93
CA ASN A 115 7.79 19.55 9.92
C ASN A 115 6.36 20.00 10.20
N GLN A 116 6.21 21.24 10.66
CA GLN A 116 4.90 21.86 10.95
C GLN A 116 4.01 22.02 9.70
N SER A 117 4.57 22.04 8.50
CA SER A 117 3.79 22.17 7.26
C SER A 117 2.88 20.96 6.97
N VAL A 118 3.10 19.83 7.64
CA VAL A 118 2.31 18.61 7.50
C VAL A 118 0.98 18.67 8.27
N ARG A 119 0.82 19.63 9.20
CA ARG A 119 -0.37 19.77 10.03
C ARG A 119 -1.69 19.84 9.23
N PRO A 120 -1.82 20.64 8.14
CA PRO A 120 -3.03 20.66 7.33
C PRO A 120 -3.35 19.29 6.71
N HIS A 121 -2.32 18.54 6.32
CA HIS A 121 -2.48 17.19 5.79
C HIS A 121 -3.01 16.22 6.85
N LEU A 122 -2.47 16.25 8.08
CA LEU A 122 -2.98 15.45 9.20
C LEU A 122 -4.44 15.78 9.53
N ARG A 123 -4.82 17.05 9.45
CA ARG A 123 -6.21 17.50 9.64
C ARG A 123 -7.15 16.87 8.63
N ASN A 124 -6.77 16.80 7.35
CA ASN A 124 -7.55 16.13 6.31
C ASN A 124 -7.70 14.60 6.54
N ARG A 125 -6.85 14.04 7.40
CA ARG A 125 -6.80 12.61 7.76
C ARG A 125 -7.32 12.32 9.17
N ILE A 126 -7.99 13.28 9.83
CA ILE A 126 -8.44 13.16 11.23
C ILE A 126 -9.23 11.87 11.54
N MET A 127 -10.02 11.38 10.58
CA MET A 127 -10.79 10.14 10.72
C MET A 127 -9.91 8.92 10.99
N PHE A 128 -8.70 8.87 10.44
CA PHE A 128 -7.73 7.81 10.70
C PHE A 128 -7.21 7.89 12.15
N PHE A 129 -6.91 9.09 12.64
CA PHE A 129 -6.32 9.29 13.96
C PHE A 129 -7.29 9.10 15.13
N ARG A 130 -8.60 8.97 14.88
CA ARG A 130 -9.58 8.61 15.93
C ARG A 130 -9.37 7.25 16.60
N SER A 131 -8.46 6.41 16.09
CA SER A 131 -8.18 5.08 16.65
C SER A 131 -6.76 5.02 17.20
N GLN A 132 -6.65 4.83 18.51
CA GLN A 132 -5.37 4.69 19.20
C GLN A 132 -4.55 3.48 18.71
N ASP A 133 -5.19 2.36 18.34
CA ASP A 133 -4.51 1.22 17.71
C ASP A 133 -3.86 1.62 16.37
N ARG A 134 -4.54 2.40 15.53
CA ARG A 134 -3.97 2.87 14.26
C ARG A 134 -2.80 3.84 14.47
N ILE A 135 -2.93 4.77 15.42
CA ILE A 135 -1.83 5.68 15.79
C ILE A 135 -0.62 4.87 16.26
N GLN A 136 -0.82 3.91 17.17
CA GLN A 136 0.28 3.14 17.73
C GLN A 136 0.97 2.23 16.70
N ARG A 137 0.23 1.69 15.73
CA ARG A 137 0.82 0.97 14.59
C ARG A 137 1.59 1.92 13.66
N LEU A 138 1.06 3.10 13.39
CA LEU A 138 1.69 4.10 12.54
C LEU A 138 3.00 4.63 13.15
N LYS A 139 3.02 4.85 14.47
CA LYS A 139 4.21 5.27 15.23
C LYS A 139 5.42 4.36 15.06
N LYS A 140 5.22 3.07 14.75
CA LYS A 140 6.32 2.13 14.51
C LYS A 140 7.10 2.43 13.24
N TRP A 141 6.50 3.15 12.30
CA TRP A 141 7.05 3.39 10.97
C TRP A 141 7.36 4.86 10.70
N ILE A 142 6.71 5.78 11.43
CA ILE A 142 6.92 7.21 11.23
C ILE A 142 8.34 7.63 11.61
N SER A 143 8.90 8.50 10.78
CA SER A 143 10.16 9.21 11.00
C SER A 143 9.85 10.69 11.13
N SER A 144 10.67 11.43 11.88
CA SER A 144 10.41 12.85 12.18
C SER A 144 10.28 13.72 10.93
N ASP A 145 10.95 13.32 9.86
CA ASP A 145 11.11 14.11 8.63
C ASP A 145 10.16 13.66 7.52
N ASP A 146 9.22 12.76 7.84
CA ASP A 146 8.25 12.24 6.88
C ASP A 146 7.41 13.36 6.24
N ARG A 147 7.24 13.26 4.93
CA ARG A 147 6.37 14.13 4.13
C ARG A 147 4.96 13.55 4.01
N GLU A 148 4.05 14.36 3.51
CA GLU A 148 2.63 14.03 3.34
C GLU A 148 2.39 12.69 2.62
N SER A 149 3.10 12.44 1.52
CA SER A 149 3.00 11.20 0.74
C SER A 149 3.52 9.97 1.48
N GLU A 150 4.59 10.13 2.27
CA GLU A 150 5.19 9.04 3.06
C GLU A 150 4.29 8.65 4.23
N ILE A 151 3.63 9.65 4.84
CA ILE A 151 2.61 9.43 5.87
C ILE A 151 1.42 8.68 5.29
N ASP A 152 0.90 9.11 4.13
CA ASP A 152 -0.22 8.42 3.47
C ASP A 152 0.15 6.95 3.12
N LEU A 153 1.37 6.70 2.62
CA LEU A 153 1.87 5.35 2.37
C LEU A 153 1.90 4.49 3.64
N LYS A 154 2.45 5.03 4.74
CA LYS A 154 2.51 4.35 6.05
C LYS A 154 1.11 4.12 6.62
N MET A 155 0.18 5.05 6.43
CA MET A 155 -1.23 4.87 6.81
C MET A 155 -1.89 3.73 6.01
N LEU A 156 -1.65 3.66 4.69
CA LEU A 156 -2.14 2.56 3.84
C LEU A 156 -1.57 1.20 4.29
N ALA A 157 -0.31 1.15 4.71
CA ALA A 157 0.30 -0.05 5.29
C ALA A 157 -0.40 -0.50 6.58
N VAL A 158 -0.76 0.45 7.45
CA VAL A 158 -1.52 0.15 8.68
C VAL A 158 -2.90 -0.42 8.35
N LEU A 159 -3.61 0.16 7.37
CA LEU A 159 -4.97 -0.29 6.99
C LEU A 159 -4.98 -1.66 6.33
N THR A 160 -4.01 -1.94 5.47
CA THR A 160 -3.88 -3.24 4.81
C THR A 160 -3.21 -4.30 5.68
N ARG A 161 -2.65 -3.90 6.84
CA ARG A 161 -1.80 -4.74 7.70
C ARG A 161 -0.63 -5.33 6.90
N ALA A 162 -0.02 -4.48 6.07
CA ALA A 162 1.21 -4.81 5.36
C ALA A 162 2.35 -5.04 6.36
N PRO A 163 3.26 -6.01 6.10
CA PRO A 163 4.42 -6.25 6.96
C PRO A 163 5.39 -5.06 6.99
N HIS A 164 5.49 -4.33 5.88
CA HIS A 164 6.36 -3.16 5.71
C HIS A 164 5.59 -2.02 5.04
N PRO A 165 5.99 -0.76 5.25
CA PRO A 165 5.36 0.41 4.65
C PRO A 165 5.83 0.64 3.20
N ASP A 166 5.77 -0.40 2.37
CA ASP A 166 6.07 -0.33 0.93
C ASP A 166 4.82 -0.62 0.10
N PHE A 167 4.73 -0.01 -1.08
CA PHE A 167 3.52 -0.08 -1.89
C PHE A 167 3.21 -1.48 -2.42
N PHE A 168 4.24 -2.29 -2.70
CA PHE A 168 4.05 -3.66 -3.18
C PHE A 168 3.44 -4.55 -2.10
N SER A 169 3.94 -4.49 -0.86
CA SER A 169 3.36 -5.19 0.29
C SER A 169 1.92 -4.79 0.54
N ILE A 170 1.60 -3.49 0.43
CA ILE A 170 0.23 -2.96 0.55
C ILE A 170 -0.67 -3.58 -0.52
N LEU A 171 -0.25 -3.59 -1.78
CA LEU A 171 -1.02 -4.17 -2.89
C LEU A 171 -1.23 -5.67 -2.73
N MET A 172 -0.19 -6.43 -2.36
CA MET A 172 -0.34 -7.88 -2.17
C MET A 172 -1.35 -8.20 -1.07
N LYS A 173 -1.32 -7.47 0.06
CA LYS A 173 -2.32 -7.63 1.13
C LYS A 173 -3.70 -7.19 0.70
N LEU A 174 -3.80 -6.08 -0.02
CA LEU A 174 -5.07 -5.55 -0.52
C LEU A 174 -5.71 -6.54 -1.50
N PHE A 175 -4.99 -6.99 -2.52
CA PHE A 175 -5.50 -7.96 -3.49
C PHE A 175 -5.78 -9.32 -2.84
N GLY A 176 -4.92 -9.78 -1.93
CA GLY A 176 -5.14 -10.99 -1.16
C GLY A 176 -6.42 -10.96 -0.32
N SER A 177 -6.90 -9.79 0.10
CA SER A 177 -8.16 -9.66 0.86
C SER A 177 -9.42 -10.00 0.06
N PHE A 178 -9.33 -10.06 -1.27
CA PHE A 178 -10.39 -10.54 -2.17
C PHE A 178 -10.38 -12.06 -2.37
N CYS A 179 -9.36 -12.76 -1.84
CA CYS A 179 -9.29 -14.21 -1.89
C CYS A 179 -9.94 -14.82 -0.63
N ASP A 180 -10.77 -15.83 -0.84
CA ASP A 180 -11.45 -16.58 0.21
C ASP A 180 -11.81 -17.97 -0.28
N ASN A 181 -11.90 -18.96 0.61
CA ASN A 181 -12.20 -20.36 0.25
C ASN A 181 -11.39 -20.86 -0.95
N ASN A 182 -10.09 -20.54 -0.99
CA ASN A 182 -9.16 -20.89 -2.08
C ASN A 182 -9.57 -20.37 -3.48
N ALA A 183 -10.25 -19.22 -3.55
CA ALA A 183 -10.62 -18.60 -4.82
C ALA A 183 -10.61 -17.06 -4.72
N PHE A 184 -10.38 -16.39 -5.85
CA PHE A 184 -10.53 -14.94 -5.96
C PHE A 184 -12.00 -14.56 -6.18
N GLN A 185 -12.50 -13.60 -5.41
CA GLN A 185 -13.89 -13.15 -5.45
C GLN A 185 -13.94 -11.63 -5.72
N PRO A 186 -14.00 -11.19 -6.99
CA PRO A 186 -13.88 -9.76 -7.33
C PRO A 186 -15.04 -8.90 -6.80
N LEU A 187 -16.22 -9.50 -6.58
CA LEU A 187 -17.39 -8.81 -6.02
C LEU A 187 -17.41 -8.81 -4.48
N LYS A 188 -16.46 -9.49 -3.83
CA LYS A 188 -16.38 -9.52 -2.38
C LYS A 188 -16.04 -8.13 -1.84
N THR A 189 -16.71 -7.77 -0.76
CA THR A 189 -16.31 -6.61 0.04
C THR A 189 -14.93 -6.86 0.67
N SER A 190 -13.93 -6.08 0.25
CA SER A 190 -12.64 -6.00 0.94
C SER A 190 -12.73 -5.01 2.11
N LYS A 191 -12.51 -5.48 3.34
CA LYS A 191 -12.45 -4.61 4.53
C LYS A 191 -11.33 -3.55 4.42
N PRO A 192 -10.08 -3.91 4.04
CA PRO A 192 -9.03 -2.92 3.83
C PRO A 192 -9.42 -1.84 2.81
N TRP A 193 -10.04 -2.20 1.69
CA TRP A 193 -10.47 -1.22 0.70
C TRP A 193 -11.56 -0.29 1.24
N LYS A 194 -12.57 -0.84 1.93
CA LYS A 194 -13.61 -0.02 2.58
C LYS A 194 -13.04 0.94 3.60
N ASP A 195 -12.05 0.51 4.37
CA ASP A 195 -11.37 1.38 5.34
C ASP A 195 -10.55 2.48 4.63
N ILE A 196 -9.88 2.18 3.51
CA ILE A 196 -9.18 3.18 2.68
C ILE A 196 -10.15 4.24 2.16
N GLU A 197 -11.32 3.83 1.66
CA GLU A 197 -12.35 4.77 1.18
C GLU A 197 -12.94 5.60 2.32
N LYS A 198 -13.34 4.96 3.43
CA LYS A 198 -13.94 5.62 4.59
C LYS A 198 -13.00 6.60 5.28
N LEU A 199 -11.69 6.37 5.20
CA LEU A 199 -10.67 7.20 5.84
C LEU A 199 -9.99 8.17 4.86
N ASN A 200 -10.63 8.44 3.71
CA ASN A 200 -10.21 9.43 2.70
C ASN A 200 -8.84 9.16 2.04
N LEU A 201 -8.30 7.95 2.10
CA LEU A 201 -6.99 7.58 1.53
C LEU A 201 -7.08 7.09 0.08
N LYS A 202 -8.29 7.01 -0.50
CA LYS A 202 -8.53 6.54 -1.87
C LYS A 202 -7.73 7.31 -2.93
N LYS A 203 -7.71 8.64 -2.84
CA LYS A 203 -6.97 9.48 -3.80
C LYS A 203 -5.47 9.18 -3.75
N SER A 204 -4.88 9.21 -2.56
CA SER A 204 -3.45 8.92 -2.36
C SER A 204 -3.06 7.52 -2.81
N PHE A 205 -3.94 6.53 -2.62
CA PHE A 205 -3.73 5.20 -3.17
C PHE A 205 -3.59 5.23 -4.70
N TRP A 206 -4.51 5.90 -5.41
CA TRP A 206 -4.44 5.98 -6.87
C TRP A 206 -3.26 6.84 -7.35
N ASP A 207 -2.90 7.89 -6.62
CA ASP A 207 -1.69 8.69 -6.92
C ASP A 207 -0.42 7.81 -6.81
N LEU A 208 -0.37 6.89 -5.83
CA LEU A 208 0.70 5.89 -5.73
C LEU A 208 0.67 4.89 -6.89
N VAL A 209 -0.51 4.49 -7.37
CA VAL A 209 -0.61 3.61 -8.55
C VAL A 209 -0.08 4.30 -9.80
N VAL A 210 -0.44 5.57 -10.03
CA VAL A 210 0.04 6.37 -11.16
C VAL A 210 1.55 6.53 -11.09
N THR A 211 2.08 6.95 -9.94
CA THR A 211 3.54 7.17 -9.78
C THR A 211 4.36 5.89 -9.82
N THR A 212 3.80 4.75 -9.38
CA THR A 212 4.52 3.47 -9.37
C THR A 212 4.46 2.75 -10.70
N PHE A 213 3.28 2.66 -11.32
CA PHE A 213 3.08 1.83 -12.52
C PHE A 213 2.79 2.62 -13.79
N GLY A 214 2.46 3.91 -13.70
CA GLY A 214 2.01 4.70 -14.84
C GLY A 214 0.58 4.41 -15.28
N TYR A 215 -0.22 3.75 -14.41
CA TYR A 215 -1.63 3.50 -14.69
C TYR A 215 -2.49 4.69 -14.23
N ALA A 216 -3.05 5.41 -15.20
CA ALA A 216 -4.02 6.47 -14.99
C ALA A 216 -5.31 6.17 -15.78
N ASP A 217 -6.45 6.23 -15.10
CA ASP A 217 -7.78 6.03 -15.67
C ASP A 217 -8.75 7.06 -15.06
N ALA A 218 -9.82 7.40 -15.78
CA ALA A 218 -10.84 8.34 -15.29
C ALA A 218 -11.70 7.73 -14.16
N SER A 219 -11.90 6.41 -14.19
CA SER A 219 -12.68 5.67 -13.19
C SER A 219 -11.94 4.38 -12.79
N PRO A 220 -10.79 4.49 -12.10
CA PRO A 220 -9.95 3.35 -11.83
C PRO A 220 -10.63 2.38 -10.85
N THR A 221 -10.51 1.08 -11.14
CA THR A 221 -11.00 0.01 -10.26
C THR A 221 -9.88 -0.96 -9.93
N LEU A 222 -9.93 -1.59 -8.75
CA LEU A 222 -8.92 -2.56 -8.34
C LEU A 222 -8.86 -3.76 -9.27
N THR A 223 -10.01 -4.20 -9.80
CA THR A 223 -10.09 -5.31 -10.75
C THR A 223 -9.40 -4.94 -12.07
N ASP A 224 -9.63 -3.74 -12.60
CA ASP A 224 -8.95 -3.27 -13.82
C ASP A 224 -7.44 -3.16 -13.60
N LEU A 225 -7.00 -2.58 -12.47
CA LEU A 225 -5.59 -2.51 -12.11
C LEU A 225 -4.93 -3.90 -12.12
N ILE A 226 -5.55 -4.92 -11.51
CA ILE A 226 -4.99 -6.28 -11.52
C ILE A 226 -4.83 -6.83 -12.94
N ILE A 227 -5.87 -6.70 -13.78
CA ILE A 227 -5.81 -7.17 -15.17
C ILE A 227 -4.66 -6.49 -15.91
N ARG A 228 -4.53 -5.17 -15.77
CA ARG A 228 -3.48 -4.40 -16.43
C ARG A 228 -2.09 -4.76 -15.95
N LEU A 229 -1.90 -5.01 -14.65
CA LEU A 229 -0.63 -5.50 -14.12
C LEU A 229 -0.26 -6.87 -14.70
N LEU A 230 -1.20 -7.82 -14.72
CA LEU A 230 -0.97 -9.17 -15.26
C LEU A 230 -0.66 -9.12 -16.76
N VAL A 231 -1.47 -8.41 -17.55
CA VAL A 231 -1.25 -8.30 -18.99
C VAL A 231 0.05 -7.57 -19.29
N THR A 232 0.41 -6.54 -18.52
CA THR A 232 1.68 -5.82 -18.69
C THR A 232 2.88 -6.71 -18.35
N ASP A 233 2.81 -7.53 -17.30
CA ASP A 233 3.86 -8.52 -16.99
C ASP A 233 4.06 -9.52 -18.13
N MET A 234 2.96 -10.07 -18.67
CA MET A 234 3.02 -10.93 -19.85
C MET A 234 3.60 -10.20 -21.06
N ALA A 235 3.19 -8.95 -21.31
CA ALA A 235 3.68 -8.12 -22.41
C ALA A 235 5.20 -7.89 -22.36
N ASN A 236 5.73 -7.71 -21.15
CA ASN A 236 7.13 -7.39 -20.92
C ASN A 236 8.03 -8.62 -21.01
N THR A 237 7.46 -9.82 -20.87
CA THR A 237 8.21 -11.09 -20.80
C THR A 237 8.07 -11.95 -22.06
N ILE A 238 6.98 -11.80 -22.82
CA ILE A 238 6.77 -12.54 -24.07
C ILE A 238 7.72 -12.08 -25.18
N LYS A 239 8.27 -13.01 -25.96
CA LYS A 239 9.01 -12.68 -27.19
C LYS A 239 8.04 -12.64 -28.36
N GLY A 240 7.50 -11.46 -28.62
CA GLY A 240 6.54 -11.20 -29.69
C GLY A 240 5.53 -10.14 -29.27
N ASP A 241 4.53 -9.91 -30.12
CA ASP A 241 3.46 -8.98 -29.81
C ASP A 241 2.38 -9.63 -28.95
N LEU A 242 1.75 -8.84 -28.08
CA LEU A 242 0.56 -9.25 -27.35
C LEU A 242 -0.60 -9.53 -28.32
N PRO A 243 -1.47 -10.53 -28.03
CA PRO A 243 -2.69 -10.72 -28.78
C PRO A 243 -3.57 -9.46 -28.75
N THR A 244 -4.17 -9.14 -29.89
CA THR A 244 -5.03 -7.95 -30.07
C THR A 244 -6.16 -7.88 -29.04
N GLY A 245 -6.71 -9.04 -28.66
CA GLY A 245 -7.80 -9.15 -27.68
C GLY A 245 -7.45 -8.66 -26.26
N ILE A 246 -6.17 -8.64 -25.88
CA ILE A 246 -5.73 -8.19 -24.54
C ILE A 246 -4.77 -7.00 -24.58
N ALA A 247 -4.29 -6.60 -25.76
CA ALA A 247 -3.32 -5.51 -25.91
C ALA A 247 -3.74 -4.18 -25.25
N HIS A 248 -5.04 -3.88 -25.22
CA HIS A 248 -5.60 -2.66 -24.61
C HIS A 248 -5.46 -2.59 -23.08
N PHE A 249 -5.21 -3.72 -22.41
CA PHE A 249 -4.92 -3.75 -20.97
C PHE A 249 -3.46 -3.42 -20.65
N ARG A 250 -2.56 -3.40 -21.63
CA ARG A 250 -1.17 -3.03 -21.38
C ARG A 250 -1.08 -1.58 -20.87
N ILE A 251 -0.33 -1.37 -19.80
CA ILE A 251 -0.06 -0.02 -19.30
C ILE A 251 0.79 0.74 -20.35
N PRO A 252 0.38 1.95 -20.78
CA PRO A 252 1.06 2.67 -21.86
C PRO A 252 2.48 3.11 -21.52
N ASP A 253 2.73 3.54 -20.27
CA ASP A 253 4.05 3.94 -19.82
C ASP A 253 4.97 2.71 -19.73
N ARG A 254 5.92 2.61 -20.66
CA ARG A 254 6.83 1.47 -20.75
C ARG A 254 7.85 1.44 -19.62
N VAL A 255 8.25 2.60 -19.07
CA VAL A 255 9.29 2.67 -18.04
C VAL A 255 8.69 2.29 -16.70
N GLN A 256 7.59 2.95 -16.31
CA GLN A 256 6.88 2.62 -15.06
C GLN A 256 6.19 1.26 -15.16
N GLY A 257 5.78 0.84 -16.35
CA GLY A 257 5.20 -0.48 -16.60
C GLY A 257 6.14 -1.66 -16.29
N LEU A 258 7.47 -1.45 -16.26
CA LEU A 258 8.41 -2.49 -15.81
C LEU A 258 8.21 -2.86 -14.33
N ASN A 259 7.72 -1.92 -13.52
CA ASN A 259 7.44 -2.17 -12.11
C ASN A 259 6.32 -3.21 -11.93
N ALA A 260 5.43 -3.42 -12.91
CA ALA A 260 4.43 -4.48 -12.86
C ALA A 260 5.08 -5.87 -12.84
N THR A 261 6.12 -6.07 -13.64
CA THR A 261 6.89 -7.34 -13.69
C THR A 261 7.64 -7.58 -12.38
N VAL A 262 8.28 -6.54 -11.82
CA VAL A 262 8.96 -6.62 -10.53
C VAL A 262 7.96 -6.95 -9.41
N PHE A 263 6.83 -6.25 -9.36
CA PHE A 263 5.77 -6.47 -8.39
C PHE A 263 5.23 -7.91 -8.43
N LEU A 264 4.86 -8.41 -9.62
CA LEU A 264 4.28 -9.74 -9.76
C LEU A 264 5.32 -10.84 -9.50
N SER A 265 6.59 -10.62 -9.89
CA SER A 265 7.69 -11.50 -9.50
C SER A 265 7.85 -11.57 -7.98
N GLN A 266 7.87 -10.43 -7.29
CA GLN A 266 7.97 -10.41 -5.83
C GLN A 266 6.76 -11.08 -5.16
N TRP A 267 5.55 -10.87 -5.70
CA TRP A 267 4.34 -11.49 -5.17
C TRP A 267 4.38 -13.02 -5.25
N ARG A 268 4.78 -13.56 -6.42
CA ARG A 268 5.01 -15.00 -6.61
C ARG A 268 6.02 -15.56 -5.61
N ASN A 269 7.07 -14.80 -5.31
CA ASN A 269 8.15 -15.22 -4.41
C ASN A 269 7.92 -14.91 -2.92
N THR A 270 6.77 -14.31 -2.55
CA THR A 270 6.49 -13.97 -1.15
C THR A 270 5.77 -15.11 -0.44
N VAL A 271 6.46 -15.73 0.52
CA VAL A 271 5.92 -16.81 1.36
C VAL A 271 4.65 -16.34 2.08
N GLY A 272 3.60 -17.16 1.99
CA GLY A 272 2.29 -16.85 2.58
C GLY A 272 1.40 -15.91 1.76
N LEU A 273 1.89 -15.30 0.68
CA LEU A 273 1.08 -14.46 -0.23
C LEU A 273 0.96 -15.02 -1.64
N PHE A 274 1.87 -15.89 -2.08
CA PHE A 274 1.86 -16.47 -3.42
C PHE A 274 0.54 -17.17 -3.79
N GLN A 275 -0.18 -17.76 -2.83
CA GLN A 275 -1.46 -18.42 -3.11
C GLN A 275 -2.52 -17.44 -3.61
N SER A 276 -2.53 -16.22 -3.05
CA SER A 276 -3.45 -15.19 -3.52
C SER A 276 -3.15 -14.80 -4.96
N TYR A 277 -1.88 -14.75 -5.36
CA TYR A 277 -1.48 -14.59 -6.76
C TYR A 277 -2.03 -15.73 -7.62
N ASN A 278 -1.89 -16.99 -7.20
CA ASN A 278 -2.38 -18.15 -7.98
C ASN A 278 -3.90 -18.10 -8.18
N TYR A 279 -4.67 -17.77 -7.15
CA TYR A 279 -6.12 -17.64 -7.27
C TYR A 279 -6.54 -16.50 -8.21
N ILE A 280 -5.83 -15.38 -8.15
CA ILE A 280 -6.11 -14.20 -8.96
C ILE A 280 -5.72 -14.43 -10.43
N SER A 281 -4.49 -14.88 -10.68
CA SER A 281 -3.99 -15.17 -12.02
C SER A 281 -4.87 -16.21 -12.71
N LYS A 282 -5.23 -17.30 -12.02
CA LYS A 282 -6.16 -18.33 -12.54
C LYS A 282 -7.56 -17.78 -12.88
N TYR A 283 -8.10 -16.89 -12.04
CA TYR A 283 -9.39 -16.26 -12.33
C TYR A 283 -9.32 -15.42 -13.60
N PHE A 284 -8.30 -14.58 -13.73
CA PHE A 284 -8.16 -13.72 -14.91
C PHE A 284 -7.71 -14.47 -16.15
N ALA A 285 -6.94 -15.55 -16.01
CA ALA A 285 -6.57 -16.38 -17.15
C ALA A 285 -7.80 -16.96 -17.86
N ARG A 286 -8.77 -17.45 -17.07
CA ARG A 286 -10.08 -17.90 -17.59
C ARG A 286 -10.87 -16.76 -18.21
N LYS A 287 -10.94 -15.61 -17.53
CA LYS A 287 -11.72 -14.45 -17.98
C LYS A 287 -11.18 -13.86 -19.29
N LEU A 288 -9.86 -13.85 -19.46
CA LEU A 288 -9.16 -13.35 -20.65
C LEU A 288 -8.99 -14.43 -21.73
N ASN A 289 -9.45 -15.66 -21.46
CA ASN A 289 -9.28 -16.82 -22.32
C ASN A 289 -7.82 -17.07 -22.74
N ILE A 290 -6.89 -16.98 -21.78
CA ILE A 290 -5.45 -17.12 -22.01
C ILE A 290 -5.12 -18.46 -22.67
N GLN A 291 -5.83 -19.53 -22.31
CA GLN A 291 -5.61 -20.86 -22.88
C GLN A 291 -5.73 -20.88 -24.41
N ASP A 292 -6.73 -20.20 -24.98
CA ASP A 292 -6.90 -20.14 -26.44
C ASP A 292 -5.92 -19.14 -27.08
N LEU A 293 -5.65 -18.03 -26.38
CA LEU A 293 -4.73 -16.98 -26.88
C LEU A 293 -3.30 -17.48 -27.05
N ILE A 294 -2.83 -18.39 -26.20
CA ILE A 294 -1.46 -18.90 -26.27
C ILE A 294 -1.26 -19.96 -27.37
N LEU A 295 -2.34 -20.51 -27.94
CA LEU A 295 -2.24 -21.55 -28.97
C LEU A 295 -1.59 -21.06 -30.27
N SER A 296 -1.68 -19.75 -30.56
CA SER A 296 -1.06 -19.14 -31.74
C SER A 296 0.42 -18.83 -31.57
N PHE A 297 0.96 -18.93 -30.36
CA PHE A 297 2.37 -18.67 -30.10
C PHE A 297 3.21 -19.93 -30.30
N ASP A 298 4.44 -19.71 -30.75
CA ASP A 298 5.46 -20.74 -30.59
C ASP A 298 5.87 -20.85 -29.12
N LYS A 299 6.28 -22.07 -28.72
CA LYS A 299 6.70 -22.34 -27.34
C LYS A 299 7.89 -21.45 -26.94
N ASP A 300 8.80 -21.15 -27.86
CA ASP A 300 10.04 -20.42 -27.56
C ASP A 300 9.75 -18.95 -27.24
N SER A 301 8.62 -18.42 -27.74
CA SER A 301 8.12 -17.08 -27.42
C SER A 301 7.62 -16.94 -25.99
N LEU A 302 7.22 -18.05 -25.36
CA LEU A 302 6.57 -18.07 -24.03
C LEU A 302 7.50 -18.53 -22.91
N LEU A 303 8.74 -18.93 -23.20
CA LEU A 303 9.66 -19.54 -22.22
C LEU A 303 9.93 -18.66 -21.00
N ASP A 304 9.95 -17.35 -21.19
CA ASP A 304 10.21 -16.35 -20.15
C ASP A 304 8.96 -15.93 -19.39
N VAL A 305 7.78 -16.33 -19.86
CA VAL A 305 6.52 -15.89 -19.28
C VAL A 305 6.14 -16.79 -18.09
N MET A 306 5.91 -16.15 -16.95
CA MET A 306 5.53 -16.81 -15.69
C MET A 306 4.17 -16.34 -15.17
N THR A 307 3.47 -15.46 -15.91
CA THR A 307 2.28 -14.75 -15.44
C THR A 307 1.11 -15.70 -15.14
N PHE A 308 0.82 -16.62 -16.06
CA PHE A 308 -0.36 -17.49 -15.99
C PHE A 308 0.06 -18.97 -15.96
N GLU A 309 -0.63 -19.76 -15.14
CA GLU A 309 -0.41 -21.21 -14.98
C GLU A 309 -0.66 -21.97 -16.31
N GLU A 310 -1.55 -21.44 -17.15
CA GLU A 310 -1.90 -21.95 -18.48
C GLU A 310 -0.68 -22.06 -19.40
N ILE A 311 0.30 -21.16 -19.25
CA ILE A 311 1.54 -21.18 -20.02
C ILE A 311 2.40 -22.39 -19.64
N GLU A 312 2.43 -22.75 -18.35
CA GLU A 312 3.13 -23.94 -17.87
C GLU A 312 2.55 -25.20 -18.50
N ARG A 313 1.20 -25.32 -18.48
CA ARG A 313 0.49 -26.45 -19.08
C ARG A 313 0.71 -26.54 -20.59
N PHE A 314 0.78 -25.40 -21.27
CA PHE A 314 1.05 -25.33 -22.71
C PHE A 314 2.46 -25.81 -23.04
N ILE A 315 3.49 -25.31 -22.33
CA ILE A 315 4.89 -25.71 -22.54
C ILE A 315 5.05 -27.22 -22.31
N ILE A 316 4.49 -27.76 -21.21
CA ILE A 316 4.51 -29.21 -20.92
C ILE A 316 3.86 -30.01 -22.05
N SER A 317 2.67 -29.59 -22.50
CA SER A 317 1.94 -30.31 -23.55
C SER A 317 2.71 -30.32 -24.87
N LYS A 318 3.29 -29.18 -25.27
CA LYS A 318 4.11 -29.08 -26.50
C LYS A 318 5.40 -29.89 -26.40
N SER A 319 6.06 -29.88 -25.24
CA SER A 319 7.25 -30.70 -25.01
C SER A 319 6.92 -32.19 -25.07
N ARG A 320 5.83 -32.63 -24.41
CA ARG A 320 5.33 -34.01 -24.49
C ARG A 320 5.08 -34.43 -25.93
N ASP A 321 4.34 -33.62 -26.71
CA ASP A 321 3.98 -33.97 -28.08
C ASP A 321 5.22 -34.14 -28.98
N LYS A 322 6.25 -33.30 -28.79
CA LYS A 322 7.54 -33.45 -29.49
C LYS A 322 8.33 -34.69 -29.06
N ILE A 323 8.31 -35.03 -27.77
CA ILE A 323 8.96 -36.26 -27.26
C ILE A 323 8.27 -37.51 -27.84
N VAL A 324 6.94 -37.56 -27.82
CA VAL A 324 6.16 -38.70 -28.31
C VAL A 324 6.27 -38.87 -29.82
N ALA A 325 6.42 -37.78 -30.57
CA ALA A 325 6.74 -37.82 -32.00
C ALA A 325 8.12 -38.45 -32.30
N ASN A 326 8.93 -38.74 -31.27
CA ASN A 326 10.22 -39.41 -31.33
C ASN A 326 11.22 -38.74 -32.29
N ASN A 327 11.19 -37.40 -32.32
CA ASN A 327 12.18 -36.62 -33.04
C ASN A 327 13.38 -36.34 -32.13
N HIS A 328 14.38 -37.23 -32.15
CA HIS A 328 15.57 -37.14 -31.29
C HIS A 328 16.36 -35.83 -31.45
N GLU A 329 16.33 -35.19 -32.63
CA GLU A 329 17.02 -33.90 -32.83
C GLU A 329 16.45 -32.79 -31.94
N ALA A 330 15.21 -32.93 -31.47
CA ALA A 330 14.57 -31.95 -30.60
C ALA A 330 14.85 -32.18 -29.11
N PHE A 331 15.45 -33.30 -28.70
CA PHE A 331 15.55 -33.69 -27.29
C PHE A 331 16.45 -32.77 -26.47
N GLU A 332 17.57 -32.31 -27.03
CA GLU A 332 18.48 -31.36 -26.37
C GLU A 332 17.78 -30.03 -26.07
N SER A 333 17.16 -29.42 -27.09
CA SER A 333 16.35 -28.20 -26.93
C SER A 333 15.21 -28.38 -25.91
N ILE A 334 14.57 -29.54 -25.87
CA ILE A 334 13.51 -29.82 -24.89
C ILE A 334 14.10 -29.93 -23.47
N ASN A 335 15.26 -30.56 -23.29
CA ASN A 335 15.93 -30.63 -21.99
C ASN A 335 16.35 -29.25 -21.47
N GLU A 336 16.80 -28.35 -22.34
CA GLU A 336 17.09 -26.94 -21.97
C GLU A 336 15.82 -26.22 -21.50
N ILE A 337 14.71 -26.39 -22.21
CA ILE A 337 13.41 -25.83 -21.82
C ILE A 337 12.97 -26.39 -20.46
N ILE A 338 13.03 -27.71 -20.29
CA ILE A 338 12.65 -28.37 -19.03
C ILE A 338 13.48 -27.82 -17.86
N SER A 339 14.81 -27.72 -18.04
CA SER A 339 15.72 -27.23 -16.99
C SER A 339 15.38 -25.79 -16.62
N ARG A 340 15.16 -24.92 -17.62
CA ARG A 340 14.77 -23.53 -17.40
C ARG A 340 13.41 -23.39 -16.69
N ARG A 341 12.44 -24.26 -16.98
CA ARG A 341 11.12 -24.23 -16.33
C ARG A 341 11.14 -24.81 -14.93
N LEU A 342 12.00 -25.78 -14.64
CA LEU A 342 12.23 -26.29 -13.28
C LEU A 342 12.74 -25.20 -12.32
N ASP A 343 13.57 -24.27 -12.82
CA ASP A 343 14.02 -23.09 -12.06
C ASP A 343 12.94 -22.00 -11.95
N GLY A 344 11.81 -22.17 -12.64
CA GLY A 344 10.71 -21.23 -12.70
C GLY A 344 9.74 -21.33 -11.51
N TYR A 345 8.92 -20.29 -11.35
CA TYR A 345 7.99 -20.19 -10.22
C TYR A 345 7.05 -21.40 -10.08
N TRP A 346 6.38 -21.82 -11.16
CA TRP A 346 5.35 -22.86 -11.09
C TRP A 346 5.91 -24.25 -10.79
N ALA A 347 7.19 -24.51 -11.08
CA ALA A 347 7.86 -25.77 -10.76
C ALA A 347 8.74 -25.69 -9.49
N SER A 348 8.79 -24.53 -8.82
CA SER A 348 9.60 -24.32 -7.63
C SER A 348 8.94 -24.85 -6.35
N ASP A 349 9.78 -25.16 -5.36
CA ASP A 349 9.35 -25.70 -4.07
C ASP A 349 8.48 -24.73 -3.26
N ILE A 350 8.56 -23.42 -3.52
CA ILE A 350 7.73 -22.42 -2.82
C ILE A 350 6.24 -22.66 -3.05
N THR A 351 5.89 -23.33 -4.15
CA THR A 351 4.50 -23.66 -4.49
C THR A 351 4.01 -24.95 -3.82
N ILE A 352 4.90 -25.73 -3.17
CA ILE A 352 4.53 -26.89 -2.35
C ILE A 352 3.80 -26.37 -1.11
N TYR A 353 2.47 -26.40 -1.17
CA TYR A 353 1.61 -26.00 -0.07
C TYR A 353 0.59 -27.07 0.21
N LYS A 354 0.68 -27.66 1.40
CA LYS A 354 -0.13 -28.80 1.89
C LYS A 354 0.02 -30.11 1.11
N GLU A 355 0.47 -30.06 -0.13
CA GLU A 355 0.81 -31.22 -0.94
C GLU A 355 2.23 -31.71 -0.63
N LYS A 356 2.49 -32.99 -0.87
CA LYS A 356 3.81 -33.60 -0.65
C LYS A 356 4.81 -33.28 -1.77
N GLU A 357 4.31 -32.86 -2.94
CA GLU A 357 5.09 -32.69 -4.16
C GLU A 357 4.48 -31.61 -5.05
N ASN A 358 5.29 -30.93 -5.85
CA ASN A 358 4.82 -30.02 -6.89
C ASN A 358 4.50 -30.80 -8.18
N PHE A 359 3.23 -30.78 -8.60
CA PHE A 359 2.78 -31.47 -9.82
C PHE A 359 3.56 -31.09 -11.09
N TYR A 360 3.91 -29.81 -11.27
CA TYR A 360 4.64 -29.35 -12.45
C TYR A 360 6.09 -29.82 -12.44
N GLN A 361 6.74 -29.74 -11.29
CA GLN A 361 8.10 -30.27 -11.09
C GLN A 361 8.15 -31.78 -11.41
N ALA A 362 7.24 -32.56 -10.82
CA ALA A 362 7.12 -33.99 -11.08
C ALA A 362 6.89 -34.31 -12.56
N THR A 363 6.03 -33.54 -13.22
CA THR A 363 5.73 -33.70 -14.66
C THR A 363 6.96 -33.43 -15.51
N TYR A 364 7.72 -32.37 -15.21
CA TYR A 364 8.95 -32.04 -15.92
C TYR A 364 10.04 -33.09 -15.74
N ILE A 365 10.22 -33.60 -14.52
CA ILE A 365 11.12 -34.72 -14.24
C ILE A 365 10.70 -35.95 -15.05
N THR A 366 9.40 -36.24 -15.13
CA THR A 366 8.86 -37.34 -15.92
C THR A 366 9.18 -37.18 -17.42
N LEU A 367 9.04 -35.98 -17.98
CA LEU A 367 9.41 -35.72 -19.38
C LEU A 367 10.91 -35.94 -19.63
N LYS A 368 11.76 -35.52 -18.69
CA LYS A 368 13.22 -35.74 -18.77
C LYS A 368 13.58 -37.23 -18.75
N ILE A 369 12.93 -38.01 -17.88
CA ILE A 369 13.09 -39.47 -17.83
C ILE A 369 12.59 -40.12 -19.14
N ALA A 370 11.47 -39.65 -19.69
CA ALA A 370 10.97 -40.16 -20.96
C ALA A 370 11.97 -39.94 -22.11
N ILE A 371 12.60 -38.78 -22.18
CA ILE A 371 13.69 -38.51 -23.15
C ILE A 371 14.82 -39.53 -23.00
N GLN A 372 15.32 -39.74 -21.77
CA GLN A 372 16.37 -40.73 -21.51
C GLN A 372 15.97 -42.14 -21.96
N LEU A 373 14.71 -42.53 -21.75
CA LEU A 373 14.21 -43.83 -22.21
C LEU A 373 14.20 -43.93 -23.75
N PHE A 374 13.78 -42.89 -24.47
CA PHE A 374 13.79 -42.88 -25.94
C PHE A 374 15.22 -42.83 -26.52
N GLU A 375 16.16 -42.19 -25.83
CA GLU A 375 17.58 -42.18 -26.18
C GLU A 375 18.19 -43.57 -26.00
N LEU A 376 17.98 -44.20 -24.84
CA LEU A 376 18.42 -45.58 -24.58
C LEU A 376 17.82 -46.55 -25.61
N ARG A 377 16.53 -46.42 -25.93
CA ARG A 377 15.91 -47.26 -26.97
C ARG A 377 16.60 -47.11 -28.32
N LYS A 378 17.02 -45.90 -28.69
CA LYS A 378 17.75 -45.65 -29.94
C LYS A 378 19.17 -46.20 -29.90
N GLU A 379 19.86 -46.07 -28.76
CA GLU A 379 21.20 -46.63 -28.56
C GLU A 379 21.20 -48.17 -28.66
N TYR A 380 20.20 -48.81 -28.06
CA TYR A 380 20.03 -50.27 -28.02
C TYR A 380 18.96 -50.79 -29.00
N ASP A 381 18.80 -50.16 -30.17
CA ASP A 381 17.75 -50.54 -31.14
C ASP A 381 17.90 -51.97 -31.67
N ALA A 382 19.13 -52.49 -31.70
CA ALA A 382 19.45 -53.88 -32.04
C ALA A 382 19.15 -54.90 -30.91
N GLY A 383 18.68 -54.44 -29.75
CA GLY A 383 18.43 -55.24 -28.55
C GLY A 383 19.64 -55.39 -27.64
N PHE A 384 19.41 -55.84 -26.41
CA PHE A 384 20.48 -56.14 -25.46
C PHE A 384 21.12 -57.49 -25.82
N SER A 385 22.36 -57.47 -26.29
CA SER A 385 23.16 -58.69 -26.43
C SER A 385 23.63 -59.11 -25.04
N TYR A 386 22.98 -60.11 -24.44
CA TYR A 386 23.50 -60.76 -23.24
C TYR A 386 24.56 -61.80 -23.64
N PRO A 387 25.76 -61.78 -23.04
CA PRO A 387 26.84 -62.74 -23.35
C PRO A 387 26.51 -64.18 -22.95
#